data_AF-A0A1C5MTY9-F1
#
_entry.id   AF-A0A1C5MTY9-F1
#
_cell.length_a   1.000
_cell.length_b   1.000
_cell.length_c   1.000
_cell.angle_alpha   90.00
_cell.angle_beta   90.00
_cell.angle_gamma   90.00
#
_symmetry.space_group_name_H-M   'P 1'
#
loop_
_entity.id
_entity.type
_entity.pdbx_description
1 polymer ?
#
loop_
_entity_poly.entity_id
_entity_poly.type
_entity_poly.pdbx_seq_one_letter_code
_entity_poly.pdbx_strand_id
1 'polypeptide(L)' 'MALHLKQKKEQIVVKGKLEAAFTYLLNQEKYLRVFLEDGDVPMDNNASERAIRGFCIGKKN' A
#
# COMPACT_ATOMS: atom_id res chain seq x y z
N MET A 1 -0.20 14.20 -7.26
CA MET A 1 0.00 13.37 -6.04
C MET A 1 1.42 12.80 -5.97
N ALA A 2 1.83 11.94 -6.91
CA ALA A 2 3.22 11.44 -7.06
C ALA A 2 4.33 12.49 -6.87
N LEU A 3 4.17 13.66 -7.50
CA LEU A 3 5.18 14.73 -7.49
C LEU A 3 5.35 15.40 -6.11
N HIS A 4 4.26 15.53 -5.37
CA HIS A 4 4.25 16.14 -4.04
C HIS A 4 4.82 15.18 -2.98
N LEU A 5 4.59 13.88 -3.15
CA LEU A 5 5.16 12.85 -2.28
C LEU A 5 6.67 12.67 -2.49
N LYS A 6 7.14 12.73 -3.75
CA LYS A 6 8.57 12.72 -4.07
C LYS A 6 9.31 13.91 -3.44
N GLN A 7 8.74 15.11 -3.48
CA GLN A 7 9.32 16.30 -2.86
C GLN A 7 9.43 16.20 -1.34
N LYS A 8 8.47 15.53 -0.68
CA LYS A 8 8.53 15.29 0.78
C LYS A 8 9.48 14.16 1.19
N LYS A 9 9.96 13.32 0.26
CA LYS A 9 10.89 12.22 0.57
C LYS A 9 12.18 12.73 1.22
N GLU A 10 12.67 13.89 0.83
CA GLU A 10 13.86 14.53 1.42
C GLU A 10 13.61 15.08 2.84
N GLN A 11 12.36 15.40 3.20
CA GLN A 11 11.99 15.81 4.56
C GLN A 11 11.69 14.62 5.49
N ILE A 12 11.42 13.44 4.94
CA ILE A 12 11.15 12.22 5.70
C ILE A 12 12.48 11.53 6.01
N VAL A 13 13.26 12.11 6.92
CA VAL A 13 14.42 11.44 7.53
C VAL A 13 13.91 10.57 8.70
N VAL A 14 13.02 9.62 8.41
CA VAL A 14 12.43 8.74 9.42
C VAL A 14 12.90 7.32 9.16
N LYS A 15 14.07 6.96 9.72
CA LYS A 15 14.58 5.58 9.65
C LYS A 15 13.57 4.61 10.29
N GLY A 16 13.23 3.53 9.58
CA GLY A 16 12.42 2.43 10.12
C GLY A 16 11.17 2.08 9.31
N LYS A 17 10.10 1.64 9.99
CA LYS A 17 8.88 1.12 9.34
C LYS A 17 8.16 2.14 8.45
N LEU A 18 8.27 3.43 8.77
CA LEU A 18 7.69 4.52 7.99
C LEU A 18 8.37 4.68 6.62
N GLU A 19 9.70 4.62 6.56
CA GLU A 19 10.45 4.67 5.30
C GLU A 19 10.07 3.50 4.38
N ALA A 20 9.94 2.30 4.95
CA ALA A 20 9.50 1.12 4.21
C ALA A 20 8.07 1.30 3.66
N ALA A 21 7.15 1.83 4.48
CA ALA A 21 5.78 2.12 4.05
C ALA A 21 5.73 3.17 2.93
N PHE A 22 6.52 4.24 3.04
CA PHE A 22 6.62 5.28 2.00
C PHE A 22 7.20 4.73 0.70
N THR A 23 8.24 3.91 0.79
CA THR A 23 8.85 3.26 -0.39
C THR A 23 7.86 2.33 -1.07
N TYR A 24 7.12 1.53 -0.29
CA TYR A 24 6.06 0.67 -0.81
C TYR A 24 4.96 1.48 -1.50
N LEU A 25 4.47 2.54 -0.86
CA LEU A 25 3.45 3.42 -1.42
C LEU A 25 3.88 4.05 -2.75
N LEU A 26 5.12 4.55 -2.82
CA LEU A 26 5.67 5.15 -4.05
C LEU A 26 5.82 4.12 -5.18
N ASN A 27 6.29 2.91 -4.87
CA ASN A 27 6.47 1.86 -5.87
C ASN A 27 5.14 1.30 -6.38
N GLN A 28 4.13 1.24 -5.51
CA GLN A 28 2.81 0.67 -5.82
C GLN A 28 1.74 1.72 -6.14
N GLU A 29 2.10 3.01 -6.22
CA GLU A 29 1.18 4.14 -6.37
C GLU A 29 0.24 3.98 -7.57
N LYS A 30 0.71 3.36 -8.66
CA LYS A 30 -0.10 3.08 -9.85
C LYS A 30 -1.24 2.11 -9.53
N TYR A 31 -0.94 1.01 -8.85
CA TYR A 31 -1.92 -0.03 -8.54
C TYR A 31 -2.90 0.41 -7.45
N LEU A 32 -2.41 1.16 -6.46
CA LEU A 32 -3.22 1.68 -5.37
C LEU A 32 -4.26 2.73 -5.80
N ARG A 33 -4.19 3.24 -7.04
CA ARG A 33 -5.12 4.23 -7.59
C ARG A 33 -6.08 3.69 -8.64
N VAL A 34 -5.99 2.40 -8.98
CA VAL A 34 -6.80 1.81 -10.07
C VAL A 34 -8.30 1.95 -9.81
N PHE A 35 -8.75 1.89 -8.55
CA PHE A 35 -10.16 2.08 -8.18
C PHE A 35 -10.73 3.46 -8.56
N LEU A 36 -9.88 4.46 -8.84
CA LEU A 36 -10.30 5.78 -9.30
C LEU A 36 -10.58 5.80 -10.81
N GLU A 37 -10.01 4.86 -11.56
CA GLU A 37 -10.10 4.75 -13.02
C GLU A 37 -11.05 3.61 -13.44
N ASP A 38 -11.12 2.55 -12.64
CA ASP A 38 -11.93 1.36 -12.87
C ASP A 38 -12.88 1.13 -11.68
N GLY A 39 -14.19 1.27 -11.92
CA GLY A 39 -15.24 1.12 -10.91
C GLY A 39 -15.51 -0.32 -10.47
N ASP A 40 -15.01 -1.31 -11.23
CA ASP A 40 -15.11 -2.72 -10.83
C ASP A 40 -14.06 -3.09 -9.78
N VAL A 41 -13.04 -2.24 -9.58
CA VAL A 41 -12.00 -2.45 -8.57
C VAL A 41 -12.48 -1.84 -7.24
N PRO A 42 -12.71 -2.66 -6.20
CA PRO A 42 -13.14 -2.15 -4.90
C PRO A 42 -12.01 -1.33 -4.26
N MET A 43 -12.39 -0.24 -3.59
CA MET A 43 -11.46 0.62 -2.86
C MET A 43 -10.85 -0.06 -1.62
N ASP A 44 -11.54 -1.06 -1.07
CA ASP A 44 -11.08 -1.85 0.06
C ASP A 44 -10.46 -3.19 -0.38
N ASN A 45 -9.53 -3.71 0.44
CA ASN A 45 -8.83 -4.96 0.17
C ASN A 45 -9.50 -6.18 0.85
N ASN A 46 -10.74 -6.06 1.31
CA ASN A 46 -11.38 -7.06 2.18
C ASN A 46 -11.54 -8.41 1.48
N ALA A 47 -11.82 -8.41 0.17
CA ALA A 47 -11.90 -9.62 -0.63
C ALA A 47 -10.57 -10.39 -0.64
N SER A 48 -9.47 -9.69 -0.91
CA SER A 48 -8.13 -10.28 -0.91
C SER A 48 -7.72 -10.75 0.48
N GLU A 49 -7.98 -9.96 1.52
CA GLU A 49 -7.69 -10.33 2.91
C GLU A 49 -8.41 -11.60 3.33
N ARG A 50 -9.71 -11.72 3.01
CA ARG A 50 -10.49 -12.95 3.24
C ARG A 50 -9.91 -14.14 2.48
N ALA A 51 -9.49 -13.94 1.24
CA ALA A 51 -8.90 -15.00 0.42
C ALA A 51 -7.57 -15.51 1.00
N ILE A 52 -6.68 -14.62 1.45
CA ILE A 52 -5.37 -15.00 2.00
C ILE A 52 -5.44 -15.41 3.48
N ARG A 53 -6.50 -15.02 4.20
CA ARG A 53 -6.66 -15.34 5.63
C ARG A 53 -6.59 -16.84 5.87
N GLY A 54 -7.23 -17.64 5.01
CA GLY A 54 -7.20 -19.11 5.07
C GLY A 54 -5.79 -19.70 4.92
N PHE A 55 -4.93 -19.06 4.12
CA PHE A 55 -3.54 -19.46 3.95
C PHE A 55 -2.66 -19.07 5.15
N CYS A 56 -2.99 -17.98 5.84
CA CYS A 56 -2.25 -17.50 7.01
C CYS A 56 -2.68 -18.16 8.33
N ILE A 57 -3.63 -19.11 8.33
CA ILE A 57 -4.04 -19.87 9.52
C ILE A 57 -2.90 -20.81 9.93
N GLY A 58 -2.04 -20.38 10.86
CA GLY A 58 -0.92 -21.18 11.34
C GLY A 58 0.28 -20.42 11.90
N LYS A 59 0.33 -19.08 11.76
CA LYS A 59 1.34 -18.28 12.48
C LYS A 59 0.97 -18.22 13.97
N LYS A 60 1.45 -19.20 14.73
CA LYS A 60 1.56 -19.13 16.19
C LYS A 60 2.43 -17.92 16.54
N ASN A 61 1.94 -17.07 17.44
CA ASN A 61 2.75 -16.06 18.13
C ASN A 61 3.88 -16.71 18.91
#